data_AF-A0A453JQQ1-F1
#
_entry.id   AF-A0A453JQQ1-F1
#
_cell.length_a   1.000
_cell.length_b   1.000
_cell.length_c   1.000
_cell.angle_alpha   90.00
_cell.angle_beta   90.00
_cell.angle_gamma   90.00
#
_symmetry.space_group_name_H-M   'P 1'
#
loop_
_entity.id
_entity.type
_entity.pdbx_description
1 polymer ?
#
loop_
_entity_poly.entity_id
_entity_poly.type
_entity_poly.pdbx_seq_one_letter_code
_entity_poly.pdbx_strand_id
1 'polypeptide(L)'
;EETSGTRRLVRPQSPRLSSPATAPNQTYPRPDPSPRHSASPTPQSPPHHTTPPRSAHTPPAMASRLLRLHHQLRRRRHHGTSPVPCRLLSSSSAPEPPLPSPTVEKVLVANRGEIACRVMRTARRLGIATVAVYSDADRAALHVRAADEAVRLGLPPARESYLNAAAIVDAALRTGAKAIHPGYGFLSESADFAQLCESEGLTFIGPPPSAIRDMGDKSASKRIMGAAGVPLVPGYHGADQDIELLKLEADKIGYPVLIKPTHGGGGKGMRIVQGPDDFVDSVRSAQREAAASFGIDTLLIEKYITQPRHIEVQVFCDKHGNAIHLYERDCSLQRRHQKIIEEAPAPNVTTEFRAHIGEAAVSAAKGHLLDSLC
;
A
#
# COMPACT_ATOMS: atom_id res chain seq x y z
N GLU A 1 40.58 -41.49 -34.08
CA GLU A 1 41.28 -42.66 -33.51
C GLU A 1 41.02 -42.67 -32.02
N GLU A 2 40.58 -43.83 -31.51
CA GLU A 2 40.56 -44.32 -30.11
C GLU A 2 40.00 -43.40 -28.98
N THR A 3 39.17 -43.83 -28.02
CA THR A 3 38.56 -45.11 -27.67
C THR A 3 37.32 -44.84 -26.80
N SER A 4 36.27 -45.59 -27.10
CA SER A 4 35.09 -45.98 -26.30
C SER A 4 35.21 -46.01 -24.76
N GLY A 5 34.06 -45.86 -24.08
CA GLY A 5 33.67 -46.86 -23.07
C GLY A 5 32.97 -46.38 -21.79
N THR A 6 31.64 -46.34 -21.82
CA THR A 6 30.69 -46.20 -20.71
C THR A 6 30.79 -47.33 -19.66
N ARG A 7 30.63 -47.06 -18.34
CA ARG A 7 30.05 -48.02 -17.36
C ARG A 7 29.59 -47.43 -16.00
N ARG A 8 28.28 -47.53 -15.79
CA ARG A 8 27.46 -47.89 -14.58
C ARG A 8 27.97 -47.73 -13.13
N LEU A 9 27.15 -46.99 -12.36
CA LEU A 9 26.50 -47.28 -11.05
C LEU A 9 27.08 -48.39 -10.14
N VAL A 10 27.46 -48.00 -8.92
CA VAL A 10 27.47 -48.85 -7.71
C VAL A 10 27.08 -48.01 -6.47
N ARG A 11 26.09 -48.51 -5.68
CA ARG A 11 25.73 -48.03 -4.33
C ARG A 11 26.71 -48.57 -3.27
N PRO A 12 26.85 -47.88 -2.12
CA PRO A 12 26.97 -48.57 -0.82
C PRO A 12 25.95 -48.02 0.20
N GLN A 13 25.04 -48.83 0.73
CA GLN A 13 25.13 -49.58 2.00
C GLN A 13 25.26 -48.72 3.27
N SER A 14 24.21 -48.82 4.11
CA SER A 14 24.11 -48.32 5.48
C SER A 14 24.85 -49.23 6.48
N PRO A 15 25.21 -48.71 7.66
CA PRO A 15 25.15 -49.50 8.89
C PRO A 15 24.28 -48.85 9.98
N ARG A 16 23.67 -49.71 10.80
CA ARG A 16 22.82 -49.38 11.95
C ARG A 16 23.64 -49.23 13.25
N LEU A 17 23.14 -48.31 14.10
CA LEU A 17 23.03 -48.33 15.58
C LEU A 17 24.26 -48.62 16.46
N SER A 18 24.61 -47.63 17.29
CA SER A 18 24.82 -47.81 18.74
C SER A 18 24.79 -46.45 19.48
N SER A 19 23.88 -46.32 20.46
CA SER A 19 24.02 -45.43 21.64
C SER A 19 24.88 -46.19 22.69
N PRO A 20 25.53 -45.58 23.72
CA PRO A 20 25.00 -44.51 24.58
C PRO A 20 26.03 -43.48 25.11
N ALA A 21 25.57 -42.37 25.69
CA ALA A 21 26.09 -41.81 26.95
C ALA A 21 25.40 -40.49 27.31
N THR A 22 24.82 -40.50 28.50
CA THR A 22 24.07 -39.44 29.20
C THR A 22 25.04 -38.51 29.93
N ALA A 23 24.88 -37.18 29.83
CA ALA A 23 25.34 -36.17 30.80
C ALA A 23 24.75 -34.78 30.45
N PRO A 24 24.68 -33.80 31.37
CA PRO A 24 23.66 -33.71 32.39
C PRO A 24 22.77 -32.45 32.26
N ASN A 25 21.62 -32.56 32.90
CA ASN A 25 20.54 -31.60 33.01
C ASN A 25 21.00 -30.33 33.78
N GLN A 26 21.10 -29.19 33.10
CA GLN A 26 21.23 -27.89 33.78
C GLN A 26 19.85 -27.40 34.23
N THR A 27 19.58 -27.63 35.50
CA THR A 27 18.46 -27.08 36.27
C THR A 27 18.61 -25.56 36.42
N TYR A 28 17.72 -24.81 35.80
CA TYR A 28 17.48 -23.40 36.16
C TYR A 28 16.62 -23.34 37.44
N PRO A 29 16.99 -22.55 38.45
CA PRO A 29 16.20 -22.43 39.67
C PRO A 29 14.89 -21.68 39.40
N ARG A 30 13.78 -22.29 39.83
CA ARG A 30 12.46 -21.65 39.92
C ARG A 30 12.47 -20.65 41.09
N PRO A 31 11.90 -19.44 40.94
CA PRO A 31 11.68 -18.56 42.08
C PRO A 31 10.49 -19.06 42.91
N ASP A 32 10.68 -19.08 44.23
CA ASP A 32 9.72 -19.50 45.25
C ASP A 32 8.56 -18.48 45.39
N PRO A 33 7.33 -18.90 45.77
CA PRO A 33 6.16 -18.03 45.85
C PRO A 33 5.82 -17.65 47.30
N SER A 34 5.71 -16.35 47.64
CA SER A 34 4.82 -15.83 48.70
C SER A 34 4.96 -14.30 48.90
N PRO A 35 4.04 -13.59 49.60
CA PRO A 35 2.66 -13.93 49.95
C PRO A 35 1.62 -12.86 49.51
N ARG A 36 0.34 -13.26 49.55
CA ARG A 36 -0.83 -12.38 49.45
C ARG A 36 -0.94 -11.50 50.70
N HIS A 37 -1.27 -10.22 50.51
CA HIS A 37 -2.33 -9.43 51.18
C HIS A 37 -1.99 -7.93 51.18
N SER A 38 -2.79 -7.11 50.50
CA SER A 38 -3.60 -6.03 51.13
C SER A 38 -4.14 -5.03 50.08
N ALA A 39 -5.48 -4.99 50.01
CA ALA A 39 -6.37 -3.89 49.65
C ALA A 39 -5.82 -2.69 48.82
N SER A 40 -6.36 -2.56 47.61
CA SER A 40 -6.40 -1.31 46.85
C SER A 40 -7.52 -0.41 47.39
N PRO A 41 -7.28 0.90 47.62
CA PRO A 41 -8.37 1.85 47.80
C PRO A 41 -8.87 2.33 46.42
N THR A 42 -10.18 2.21 46.24
CA THR A 42 -10.98 2.74 45.13
C THR A 42 -10.85 4.27 45.01
N PRO A 43 -10.61 4.82 43.82
CA PRO A 43 -10.87 6.23 43.56
C PRO A 43 -12.34 6.41 43.20
N GLN A 44 -12.98 7.30 43.95
CA GLN A 44 -14.40 7.67 43.89
C GLN A 44 -14.81 8.25 42.52
N SER A 45 -16.03 7.91 42.10
CA SER A 45 -16.71 8.51 40.95
C SER A 45 -17.01 10.00 41.19
N PRO A 46 -16.91 10.87 40.17
CA PRO A 46 -17.27 12.28 40.32
C PRO A 46 -18.79 12.46 40.49
N PRO A 47 -19.24 13.48 41.24
CA PRO A 47 -20.65 13.65 41.57
C PRO A 47 -21.49 14.16 40.40
N HIS A 48 -22.76 13.74 40.43
CA HIS A 48 -23.83 14.13 39.53
C HIS A 48 -24.00 15.65 39.43
N HIS A 49 -23.97 16.18 38.20
CA HIS A 49 -24.48 17.52 37.91
C HIS A 49 -26.01 17.50 37.94
N THR A 50 -26.56 18.23 38.91
CA THR A 50 -27.98 18.57 39.04
C THR A 50 -28.44 19.51 37.93
N THR A 51 -29.45 19.09 37.19
CA THR A 51 -30.27 19.91 36.27
C THR A 51 -31.23 20.80 37.06
N PRO A 52 -31.36 22.10 36.75
CA PRO A 52 -32.49 22.92 37.19
C PRO A 52 -33.65 22.90 36.17
N PRO A 53 -34.89 23.28 36.59
CA PRO A 53 -36.11 22.85 35.94
C PRO A 53 -36.55 23.70 34.74
N ARG A 54 -37.36 23.08 33.88
CA ARG A 54 -38.14 23.72 32.80
C ARG A 54 -39.15 24.70 33.37
N SER A 55 -39.10 25.96 32.94
CA SER A 55 -40.22 26.90 32.98
C SER A 55 -40.82 27.05 31.58
N ALA A 56 -42.13 26.83 31.48
CA ALA A 56 -42.93 26.95 30.27
C ALA A 56 -43.13 28.41 29.87
N HIS A 57 -42.88 28.75 28.60
CA HIS A 57 -43.53 29.88 27.91
C HIS A 57 -43.53 29.62 26.39
N THR A 58 -44.66 29.92 25.75
CA THR A 58 -44.91 29.91 24.30
C THR A 58 -45.98 30.99 24.04
N PRO A 59 -46.11 31.58 22.84
CA PRO A 59 -45.15 32.28 21.97
C PRO A 59 -45.61 33.74 21.70
N PRO A 60 -45.03 34.48 20.72
CA PRO A 60 -45.77 34.59 19.45
C PRO A 60 -44.96 34.62 18.15
N ALA A 61 -45.59 34.04 17.12
CA ALA A 61 -45.52 34.23 15.67
C ALA A 61 -44.46 35.19 15.05
N MET A 62 -43.41 34.62 14.45
CA MET A 62 -42.67 35.24 13.32
C MET A 62 -42.13 34.21 12.32
N ALA A 63 -42.88 33.13 12.08
CA ALA A 63 -42.54 32.10 11.08
C ALA A 63 -43.60 32.04 9.97
N SER A 64 -43.69 33.10 9.16
CA SER A 64 -44.51 33.07 7.92
C SER A 64 -44.19 34.19 6.91
N ARG A 65 -42.99 34.80 6.95
CA ARG A 65 -42.62 35.90 6.04
C ARG A 65 -41.33 35.72 5.21
N LEU A 66 -40.72 34.53 5.24
CA LEU A 66 -39.51 34.21 4.44
C LEU A 66 -39.70 33.03 3.47
N LEU A 67 -40.94 32.85 2.97
CA LEU A 67 -41.26 31.89 1.89
C LEU A 67 -42.03 32.53 0.71
N ARG A 68 -42.04 33.86 0.61
CA ARG A 68 -42.65 34.60 -0.53
C ARG A 68 -41.73 35.66 -1.15
N LEU A 69 -40.41 35.47 -1.05
CA LEU A 69 -39.41 36.38 -1.64
C LEU A 69 -38.39 35.69 -2.55
N HIS A 70 -38.77 34.57 -3.19
CA HIS A 70 -37.92 33.87 -4.17
C HIS A 70 -38.58 33.66 -5.53
N HIS A 71 -39.79 34.19 -5.77
CA HIS A 71 -40.51 33.98 -7.03
C HIS A 71 -40.85 35.25 -7.84
N GLN A 72 -40.27 36.42 -7.51
CA GLN A 72 -40.56 37.67 -8.24
C GLN A 72 -39.35 38.55 -8.56
N LEU A 73 -38.12 38.02 -8.57
CA LEU A 73 -36.92 38.73 -9.05
C LEU A 73 -36.16 37.99 -10.15
N ARG A 74 -36.89 37.32 -11.05
CA ARG A 74 -36.34 36.71 -12.29
C ARG A 74 -37.03 37.17 -13.56
N ARG A 75 -37.53 38.40 -13.57
CA ARG A 75 -37.96 39.08 -14.80
C ARG A 75 -37.58 40.55 -14.71
N ARG A 76 -36.41 40.91 -15.25
CA ARG A 76 -36.19 42.04 -16.18
C ARG A 76 -34.70 42.43 -16.24
N ARG A 77 -34.23 42.59 -17.49
CA ARG A 77 -32.96 43.19 -17.96
C ARG A 77 -31.73 42.26 -17.87
N HIS A 78 -30.82 42.14 -18.86
CA HIS A 78 -30.45 43.01 -19.97
C HIS A 78 -30.11 42.23 -21.27
N HIS A 79 -30.31 42.93 -22.39
CA HIS A 79 -29.83 42.62 -23.74
C HIS A 79 -28.30 42.58 -23.88
N GLY A 80 -27.84 41.75 -24.83
CA GLY A 80 -26.80 42.13 -25.79
C GLY A 80 -25.39 41.60 -25.52
N THR A 81 -25.08 40.41 -26.05
CA THR A 81 -23.79 40.09 -26.71
C THR A 81 -23.98 38.80 -27.51
N SER A 82 -23.56 38.83 -28.78
CA SER A 82 -23.69 37.75 -29.77
C SER A 82 -22.88 36.50 -29.39
N PRO A 83 -23.39 35.26 -29.56
CA PRO A 83 -22.55 34.07 -29.46
C PRO A 83 -21.92 33.74 -30.84
N VAL A 84 -20.60 33.59 -30.83
CA VAL A 84 -19.79 33.02 -31.92
C VAL A 84 -20.26 31.58 -32.19
N PRO A 85 -20.48 31.16 -33.45
CA PRO A 85 -21.00 29.83 -33.74
C PRO A 85 -19.90 28.78 -33.55
N CYS A 86 -20.00 27.98 -32.49
CA CYS A 86 -19.22 26.77 -32.31
C CYS A 86 -19.74 25.72 -33.29
N ARG A 87 -18.99 25.45 -34.38
CA ARG A 87 -19.28 24.35 -35.32
C ARG A 87 -19.15 23.03 -34.56
N LEU A 88 -20.29 22.39 -34.27
CA LEU A 88 -20.35 20.98 -33.91
C LEU A 88 -19.89 20.15 -35.12
N LEU A 89 -18.65 19.70 -35.10
CA LEU A 89 -18.18 18.63 -35.96
C LEU A 89 -18.81 17.32 -35.48
N SER A 90 -19.91 16.95 -36.13
CA SER A 90 -20.44 15.59 -36.11
C SER A 90 -19.46 14.68 -36.84
N SER A 91 -18.57 14.00 -36.12
CA SER A 91 -17.88 12.81 -36.61
C SER A 91 -18.61 11.57 -36.09
N SER A 92 -19.18 10.80 -37.02
CA SER A 92 -19.88 9.55 -36.73
C SER A 92 -18.95 8.56 -36.04
N SER A 93 -19.32 8.11 -34.83
CA SER A 93 -18.70 6.94 -34.22
C SER A 93 -19.30 5.68 -34.86
N ALA A 94 -18.64 5.16 -35.89
CA ALA A 94 -18.79 3.74 -36.20
C ALA A 94 -18.34 2.95 -34.96
N PRO A 95 -19.05 1.89 -34.54
CA PRO A 95 -18.58 1.07 -33.43
C PRO A 95 -17.25 0.43 -33.86
N GLU A 96 -16.17 0.77 -33.16
CA GLU A 96 -14.92 0.02 -33.29
C GLU A 96 -15.19 -1.46 -33.00
N PRO A 97 -14.65 -2.39 -33.81
CA PRO A 97 -14.75 -3.80 -33.48
C PRO A 97 -14.05 -4.04 -32.13
N PRO A 98 -14.62 -4.87 -31.23
CA PRO A 98 -14.00 -5.14 -29.96
C PRO A 98 -12.62 -5.76 -30.21
N LEU A 99 -11.57 -5.13 -29.67
CA LEU A 99 -10.23 -5.70 -29.67
C LEU A 99 -10.29 -7.09 -29.01
N PRO A 100 -9.79 -8.16 -29.65
CA PRO A 100 -9.72 -9.46 -29.04
C PRO A 100 -8.58 -9.47 -28.03
N SER A 101 -8.80 -8.90 -26.84
CA SER A 101 -7.96 -9.19 -25.68
C SER A 101 -8.32 -10.60 -25.20
N PRO A 102 -7.37 -11.44 -24.74
CA PRO A 102 -7.71 -12.68 -24.06
C PRO A 102 -8.58 -12.29 -22.86
N THR A 103 -9.89 -12.53 -22.97
CA THR A 103 -10.84 -12.10 -21.96
C THR A 103 -10.50 -12.89 -20.71
N VAL A 104 -10.09 -12.19 -19.64
CA VAL A 104 -9.91 -12.83 -18.34
C VAL A 104 -11.29 -13.35 -17.93
N GLU A 105 -11.54 -14.64 -18.11
CA GLU A 105 -12.84 -15.25 -17.82
C GLU A 105 -13.04 -15.49 -16.32
N LYS A 106 -11.94 -15.75 -15.60
CA LYS A 106 -11.95 -16.01 -14.16
C LYS A 106 -10.73 -15.39 -13.47
N VAL A 107 -10.99 -14.66 -12.40
CA VAL A 107 -9.98 -13.99 -11.56
C VAL A 107 -10.02 -14.51 -10.13
N LEU A 108 -8.85 -14.83 -9.58
CA LEU A 108 -8.68 -15.07 -8.15
C LEU A 108 -8.29 -13.77 -7.46
N VAL A 109 -8.96 -13.41 -6.38
CA VAL A 109 -8.60 -12.23 -5.59
C VAL A 109 -7.76 -12.66 -4.38
N ALA A 110 -6.46 -12.42 -4.45
CA ALA A 110 -5.47 -12.79 -3.43
C ALA A 110 -5.47 -11.81 -2.25
N ASN A 111 -6.66 -11.55 -1.68
CA ASN A 111 -6.86 -10.63 -0.57
C ASN A 111 -8.14 -11.00 0.21
N ARG A 112 -8.53 -10.19 1.20
CA ARG A 112 -9.70 -10.39 2.06
C ARG A 112 -10.46 -9.10 2.30
N GLY A 113 -11.65 -9.23 2.90
CA GLY A 113 -12.39 -8.08 3.41
C GLY A 113 -12.90 -7.16 2.30
N GLU A 114 -12.85 -5.84 2.53
CA GLU A 114 -13.51 -4.87 1.64
C GLU A 114 -12.91 -4.85 0.24
N ILE A 115 -11.57 -4.90 0.13
CA ILE A 115 -10.89 -4.80 -1.16
C ILE A 115 -11.19 -6.00 -2.05
N ALA A 116 -11.30 -7.20 -1.44
CA ALA A 116 -11.72 -8.39 -2.17
C ALA A 116 -13.14 -8.21 -2.73
N CYS A 117 -14.08 -7.74 -1.91
CA CYS A 117 -15.44 -7.42 -2.35
C CYS A 117 -15.47 -6.33 -3.44
N ARG A 118 -14.62 -5.30 -3.34
CA ARG A 118 -14.51 -4.20 -4.31
C ARG A 118 -14.06 -4.71 -5.68
N VAL A 119 -13.07 -5.59 -5.73
CA VAL A 119 -12.57 -6.21 -6.97
C VAL A 119 -13.63 -7.13 -7.56
N MET A 120 -14.20 -8.04 -6.75
CA MET A 120 -15.22 -9.00 -7.21
C MET A 120 -16.46 -8.31 -7.77
N ARG A 121 -16.87 -7.18 -7.19
CA ARG A 121 -17.97 -6.38 -7.70
C ARG A 121 -17.71 -5.84 -9.11
N THR A 122 -16.48 -5.42 -9.40
CA THR A 122 -16.09 -4.98 -10.76
C THR A 122 -16.00 -6.17 -11.70
N ALA A 123 -15.37 -7.27 -11.29
CA ALA A 123 -15.29 -8.50 -12.09
C ALA A 123 -16.69 -8.99 -12.50
N ARG A 124 -17.63 -9.06 -11.55
CA ARG A 124 -19.03 -9.44 -11.82
C ARG A 124 -19.71 -8.51 -12.83
N ARG A 125 -19.51 -7.19 -12.73
CA ARG A 125 -20.07 -6.22 -13.70
C ARG A 125 -19.52 -6.43 -15.11
N LEU A 126 -18.30 -6.95 -15.22
CA LEU A 126 -17.64 -7.26 -16.48
C LEU A 126 -17.91 -8.70 -16.97
N GLY A 127 -18.72 -9.49 -16.24
CA GLY A 127 -18.99 -10.89 -16.58
C GLY A 127 -17.84 -11.86 -16.28
N ILE A 128 -16.89 -11.44 -15.44
CA ILE A 128 -15.71 -12.24 -15.05
C ILE A 128 -16.04 -13.02 -13.78
N ALA A 129 -15.85 -14.35 -13.81
CA ALA A 129 -16.03 -15.22 -12.64
C ALA A 129 -14.95 -14.96 -11.58
N THR A 130 -15.30 -15.17 -10.31
CA THR A 130 -14.46 -14.76 -9.17
C THR A 130 -14.18 -15.89 -8.21
N VAL A 131 -12.94 -15.97 -7.76
CA VAL A 131 -12.48 -16.89 -6.72
C VAL A 131 -12.01 -16.11 -5.51
N ALA A 132 -12.61 -16.36 -4.35
CA ALA A 132 -12.11 -15.88 -3.06
C ALA A 132 -11.07 -16.85 -2.49
N VAL A 133 -10.07 -16.33 -1.79
CA VAL A 133 -9.22 -17.12 -0.90
C VAL A 133 -9.48 -16.75 0.56
N TYR A 134 -9.35 -17.72 1.46
CA TYR A 134 -9.61 -17.48 2.88
C TYR A 134 -8.76 -18.30 3.85
N SER A 135 -8.46 -17.70 5.00
CA SER A 135 -7.98 -18.41 6.19
C SER A 135 -9.16 -19.01 6.97
N ASP A 136 -8.93 -19.97 7.86
CA ASP A 136 -10.01 -20.54 8.69
C ASP A 136 -10.83 -19.50 9.48
N ALA A 137 -10.19 -18.42 9.93
CA ALA A 137 -10.87 -17.34 10.64
C ALA A 137 -11.85 -16.56 9.76
N ASP A 138 -11.60 -16.54 8.44
CA ASP A 138 -12.39 -15.79 7.45
C ASP A 138 -13.42 -16.65 6.71
N ARG A 139 -13.63 -17.90 7.11
CA ARG A 139 -14.56 -18.84 6.46
C ARG A 139 -15.96 -18.26 6.24
N ALA A 140 -16.45 -17.47 7.19
CA ALA A 140 -17.75 -16.81 7.13
C ALA A 140 -17.66 -15.32 6.77
N ALA A 141 -16.53 -14.85 6.24
CA ALA A 141 -16.36 -13.46 5.84
C ALA A 141 -17.24 -13.10 4.62
N LEU A 142 -17.54 -11.82 4.48
CA LEU A 142 -18.40 -11.34 3.39
C LEU A 142 -17.79 -11.63 2.01
N HIS A 143 -16.48 -11.47 1.83
CA HIS A 143 -15.83 -11.69 0.53
C HIS A 143 -15.88 -13.15 0.09
N VAL A 144 -15.85 -14.10 1.04
CA VAL A 144 -15.99 -15.53 0.76
C VAL A 144 -17.37 -15.84 0.21
N ARG A 145 -18.43 -15.30 0.84
CA ARG A 145 -19.80 -15.48 0.38
C ARG A 145 -20.13 -14.73 -0.91
N ALA A 146 -19.37 -13.67 -1.20
CA ALA A 146 -19.62 -12.81 -2.36
C ALA A 146 -19.02 -13.36 -3.65
N ALA A 147 -18.01 -14.23 -3.57
CA ALA A 147 -17.38 -14.85 -4.73
C ALA A 147 -18.20 -16.02 -5.30
N ASP A 148 -17.94 -16.38 -6.55
CA ASP A 148 -18.60 -17.51 -7.22
C ASP A 148 -18.01 -18.86 -6.75
N GLU A 149 -16.73 -18.86 -6.36
CA GLU A 149 -16.02 -19.98 -5.77
C GLU A 149 -15.09 -19.49 -4.64
N ALA A 150 -14.78 -20.35 -3.66
CA ALA A 150 -13.87 -19.99 -2.58
C ALA A 150 -12.94 -21.14 -2.18
N VAL A 151 -11.64 -20.85 -2.00
CA VAL A 151 -10.60 -21.82 -1.63
C VAL A 151 -9.99 -21.47 -0.28
N ARG A 152 -9.92 -22.47 0.60
CA ARG A 152 -9.21 -22.36 1.87
C ARG A 152 -7.71 -22.41 1.64
N LEU A 153 -6.99 -21.40 2.14
CA LEU A 153 -5.52 -21.36 2.13
C LEU A 153 -4.91 -22.13 3.30
N GLY A 154 -5.44 -21.92 4.51
CA GLY A 154 -4.81 -22.46 5.71
C GLY A 154 -5.33 -21.87 7.02
N LEU A 155 -4.48 -21.91 8.02
CA LEU A 155 -4.75 -21.46 9.38
C LEU A 155 -4.87 -19.93 9.48
N PRO A 156 -5.43 -19.38 10.58
CA PRO A 156 -5.65 -17.94 10.73
C PRO A 156 -4.43 -17.02 10.54
N PRO A 157 -3.19 -17.39 10.94
CA PRO A 157 -2.04 -16.50 10.76
C PRO A 157 -1.78 -16.19 9.28
N ALA A 158 -1.52 -14.91 8.96
CA ALA A 158 -1.31 -14.48 7.57
C ALA A 158 -0.14 -15.20 6.89
N ARG A 159 0.94 -15.49 7.64
CA ARG A 159 2.11 -16.27 7.14
C ARG A 159 1.73 -17.68 6.67
N GLU A 160 0.68 -18.25 7.25
CA GLU A 160 0.18 -19.60 6.92
C GLU A 160 -1.02 -19.54 5.96
N SER A 161 -1.40 -18.35 5.49
CA SER A 161 -2.54 -18.12 4.61
C SER A 161 -2.26 -17.04 3.56
N TYR A 162 -2.64 -15.78 3.82
CA TYR A 162 -2.61 -14.69 2.83
C TYR A 162 -1.22 -14.24 2.36
N LEU A 163 -0.15 -14.64 3.07
CA LEU A 163 1.25 -14.42 2.68
C LEU A 163 1.90 -15.69 2.10
N ASN A 164 1.14 -16.78 1.93
CA ASN A 164 1.63 -18.01 1.32
C ASN A 164 1.38 -17.97 -0.20
N ALA A 165 2.36 -17.43 -0.93
CA ALA A 165 2.32 -17.30 -2.39
C ALA A 165 2.01 -18.62 -3.11
N ALA A 166 2.66 -19.73 -2.70
CA ALA A 166 2.48 -21.03 -3.32
C ALA A 166 1.04 -21.55 -3.15
N ALA A 167 0.44 -21.40 -1.97
CA ALA A 167 -0.94 -21.81 -1.73
C ALA A 167 -1.95 -20.99 -2.56
N ILE A 168 -1.68 -19.71 -2.79
CA ILE A 168 -2.53 -18.83 -3.60
C ILE A 168 -2.44 -19.20 -5.08
N VAL A 169 -1.24 -19.50 -5.58
CA VAL A 169 -1.02 -19.96 -6.96
C VAL A 169 -1.68 -21.32 -7.18
N ASP A 170 -1.51 -22.28 -6.27
CA ASP A 170 -2.20 -23.58 -6.32
C ASP A 170 -3.72 -23.40 -6.38
N ALA A 171 -4.28 -22.50 -5.56
CA ALA A 171 -5.70 -22.18 -5.60
C ALA A 171 -6.14 -21.60 -6.95
N ALA A 172 -5.34 -20.74 -7.58
CA ALA A 172 -5.66 -20.19 -8.90
C ALA A 172 -5.65 -21.28 -9.98
N LEU A 173 -4.63 -22.15 -9.97
CA LEU A 173 -4.51 -23.25 -10.92
C LEU A 173 -5.66 -24.25 -10.80
N ARG A 174 -6.00 -24.67 -9.57
CA ARG A 174 -7.08 -25.65 -9.30
C ARG A 174 -8.45 -25.14 -9.69
N THR A 175 -8.69 -23.84 -9.54
CA THR A 175 -9.97 -23.21 -9.89
C THR A 175 -10.03 -22.77 -11.36
N GLY A 176 -8.92 -22.88 -12.10
CA GLY A 176 -8.82 -22.45 -13.48
C GLY A 176 -8.81 -20.93 -13.66
N ALA A 177 -8.56 -20.15 -12.61
CA ALA A 177 -8.39 -18.70 -12.73
C ALA A 177 -7.17 -18.40 -13.61
N LYS A 178 -7.29 -17.41 -14.51
CA LYS A 178 -6.21 -17.00 -15.43
C LYS A 178 -5.52 -15.72 -15.00
N ALA A 179 -6.07 -15.04 -14.00
CA ALA A 179 -5.50 -13.83 -13.43
C ALA A 179 -5.63 -13.82 -11.91
N ILE A 180 -4.68 -13.16 -11.25
CA ILE A 180 -4.69 -12.91 -9.81
C ILE A 180 -4.72 -11.40 -9.59
N HIS A 181 -5.72 -10.92 -8.85
CA HIS A 181 -5.76 -9.55 -8.35
C HIS A 181 -5.28 -9.53 -6.89
N PRO A 182 -4.15 -8.86 -6.57
CA PRO A 182 -3.61 -8.91 -5.21
C PRO A 182 -4.26 -7.91 -4.25
N GLY A 183 -5.01 -6.91 -4.75
CA GLY A 183 -5.60 -5.87 -3.91
C GLY A 183 -4.51 -4.94 -3.37
N TYR A 184 -4.55 -4.60 -2.09
CA TYR A 184 -3.50 -3.86 -1.39
C TYR A 184 -3.04 -4.60 -0.13
N GLY A 185 -1.81 -4.35 0.31
CA GLY A 185 -1.20 -5.10 1.40
C GLY A 185 -0.94 -6.56 1.02
N PHE A 186 -0.61 -7.39 2.02
CA PHE A 186 -0.19 -8.78 1.80
C PHE A 186 0.91 -8.90 0.74
N LEU A 187 0.61 -9.52 -0.41
CA LEU A 187 1.55 -9.78 -1.50
C LEU A 187 1.40 -8.77 -2.66
N SER A 188 0.64 -7.69 -2.51
CA SER A 188 0.40 -6.72 -3.61
C SER A 188 1.64 -6.00 -4.12
N GLU A 189 2.66 -5.88 -3.27
CA GLU A 189 3.94 -5.24 -3.59
C GLU A 189 5.09 -6.27 -3.55
N SER A 190 4.78 -7.56 -3.65
CA SER A 190 5.79 -8.63 -3.70
C SER A 190 6.16 -8.91 -5.15
N ALA A 191 7.36 -8.46 -5.55
CA ALA A 191 7.90 -8.75 -6.87
C ALA A 191 8.05 -10.27 -7.11
N ASP A 192 8.45 -11.02 -6.07
CA ASP A 192 8.58 -12.48 -6.15
C ASP A 192 7.24 -13.15 -6.40
N PHE A 193 6.16 -12.67 -5.77
CA PHE A 193 4.82 -13.19 -6.02
C PHE A 193 4.33 -12.88 -7.43
N ALA A 194 4.55 -11.65 -7.91
CA ALA A 194 4.23 -11.28 -9.29
C ALA A 194 5.01 -12.16 -10.29
N GLN A 195 6.31 -12.38 -10.05
CA GLN A 195 7.15 -13.23 -10.88
C GLN A 195 6.68 -14.69 -10.89
N LEU A 196 6.26 -15.20 -9.72
CA LEU A 196 5.72 -16.55 -9.58
C LEU A 196 4.40 -16.71 -10.36
N CYS A 197 3.53 -15.69 -10.33
CA CYS A 197 2.31 -15.71 -11.15
C CYS A 197 2.66 -15.84 -12.65
N GLU A 198 3.61 -15.03 -13.13
CA GLU A 198 4.04 -15.06 -14.53
C GLU A 198 4.67 -16.41 -14.93
N SER A 199 5.52 -17.00 -14.07
CA SER A 199 6.15 -18.29 -14.37
C SER A 199 5.15 -19.44 -14.47
N GLU A 200 4.00 -19.32 -13.82
CA GLU A 200 2.91 -20.31 -13.83
C GLU A 200 1.84 -19.97 -14.88
N GLY A 201 2.10 -19.00 -15.75
CA GLY A 201 1.18 -18.59 -16.82
C GLY A 201 -0.07 -17.85 -16.33
N LEU A 202 -0.03 -17.29 -15.12
CA LEU A 202 -1.09 -16.48 -14.53
C LEU A 202 -0.82 -15.00 -14.76
N THR A 203 -1.85 -14.26 -15.17
CA THR A 203 -1.75 -12.79 -15.25
C THR A 203 -1.78 -12.18 -13.86
N PHE A 204 -0.67 -11.59 -13.42
CA PHE A 204 -0.67 -10.71 -12.25
C PHE A 204 -1.34 -9.37 -12.62
N ILE A 205 -2.46 -9.03 -11.97
CA ILE A 205 -3.15 -7.74 -12.20
C ILE A 205 -2.46 -6.66 -11.37
N GLY A 206 -1.39 -6.12 -11.93
CA GLY A 206 -0.56 -5.08 -11.33
C GLY A 206 0.61 -4.71 -12.27
N PRO A 207 1.56 -3.88 -11.79
CA PRO A 207 2.78 -3.59 -12.53
C PRO A 207 3.66 -4.86 -12.66
N PRO A 208 4.60 -4.87 -13.63
CA PRO A 208 5.51 -5.99 -13.82
C PRO A 208 6.45 -6.18 -12.60
N PRO A 209 7.00 -7.39 -12.37
CA PRO A 209 7.87 -7.68 -11.23
C PRO A 209 9.06 -6.73 -11.11
N SER A 210 9.68 -6.34 -12.23
CA SER A 210 10.79 -5.36 -12.28
C SER A 210 10.39 -4.03 -11.64
N ALA A 211 9.27 -3.46 -12.09
CA ALA A 211 8.77 -2.20 -11.57
C ALA A 211 8.41 -2.28 -10.08
N ILE A 212 7.90 -3.42 -9.61
CA ILE A 212 7.65 -3.63 -8.17
C ILE A 212 8.96 -3.60 -7.38
N ARG A 213 10.04 -4.24 -7.86
CA ARG A 213 11.35 -4.20 -7.18
C ARG A 213 11.90 -2.78 -7.13
N ASP A 214 11.91 -2.12 -8.28
CA ASP A 214 12.47 -0.77 -8.43
C ASP A 214 11.75 0.26 -7.55
N MET A 215 10.43 0.14 -7.43
CA MET A 215 9.62 1.02 -6.59
C MET A 215 9.59 0.61 -5.11
N GLY A 216 9.89 -0.65 -4.79
CA GLY A 216 9.97 -1.16 -3.42
C GLY A 216 11.21 -0.70 -2.65
N ASP A 217 12.30 -0.40 -3.37
CA ASP A 217 13.50 0.23 -2.80
C ASP A 217 13.38 1.76 -2.85
N LYS A 218 13.36 2.41 -1.68
CA LYS A 218 13.25 3.88 -1.58
C LYS A 218 14.44 4.62 -2.21
N SER A 219 15.63 4.03 -2.22
CA SER A 219 16.81 4.64 -2.83
C SER A 219 16.76 4.49 -4.35
N ALA A 220 16.43 3.31 -4.86
CA ALA A 220 16.24 3.09 -6.29
C ALA A 220 15.10 3.96 -6.86
N SER A 221 13.93 3.93 -6.23
CA SER A 221 12.77 4.74 -6.63
C SER A 221 13.08 6.23 -6.63
N LYS A 222 13.85 6.76 -5.67
CA LYS A 222 14.29 8.17 -5.70
C LYS A 222 15.16 8.49 -6.91
N ARG A 223 16.17 7.66 -7.22
CA ARG A 223 17.01 7.88 -8.41
C ARG A 223 16.16 7.87 -9.67
N ILE A 224 15.23 6.93 -9.78
CA ILE A 224 14.25 6.79 -10.86
C ILE A 224 13.39 8.05 -11.00
N MET A 225 12.78 8.50 -9.91
CA MET A 225 11.92 9.70 -9.88
C MET A 225 12.72 10.96 -10.21
N GLY A 226 13.94 11.10 -9.68
CA GLY A 226 14.82 12.22 -9.97
C GLY A 226 15.25 12.26 -11.45
N ALA A 227 15.59 11.12 -12.04
CA ALA A 227 15.90 11.01 -13.47
C ALA A 227 14.68 11.36 -14.35
N ALA A 228 13.47 11.12 -13.87
CA ALA A 228 12.22 11.50 -14.53
C ALA A 228 11.82 12.98 -14.32
N GLY A 229 12.66 13.77 -13.64
CA GLY A 229 12.42 15.19 -13.37
C GLY A 229 11.45 15.48 -12.22
N VAL A 230 11.11 14.47 -11.40
CA VAL A 230 10.26 14.66 -10.22
C VAL A 230 11.07 15.36 -9.12
N PRO A 231 10.60 16.49 -8.57
CA PRO A 231 11.26 17.16 -7.46
C PRO A 231 11.34 16.23 -6.23
N LEU A 232 12.56 16.04 -5.71
CA LEU A 232 12.81 15.20 -4.54
C LEU A 232 13.09 16.05 -3.31
N VAL A 233 12.71 15.53 -2.14
CA VAL A 233 13.18 16.08 -0.86
C VAL A 233 14.71 15.97 -0.82
N PRO A 234 15.44 17.06 -0.49
CA PRO A 234 16.88 17.02 -0.33
C PRO A 234 17.29 15.91 0.63
N GLY A 235 18.29 15.12 0.25
CA GLY A 235 18.65 13.95 1.04
C GLY A 235 19.78 13.11 0.45
N TYR A 236 20.40 12.31 1.30
CA TYR A 236 21.36 11.29 0.94
C TYR A 236 20.70 9.92 0.82
N HIS A 237 20.93 9.25 -0.30
CA HIS A 237 20.37 7.95 -0.65
C HIS A 237 21.41 7.07 -1.37
N GLY A 238 22.70 7.31 -1.09
CA GLY A 238 23.81 6.53 -1.62
C GLY A 238 23.99 5.17 -0.94
N ALA A 239 24.84 4.33 -1.51
CA ALA A 239 25.08 2.98 -1.02
C ALA A 239 26.05 2.91 0.17
N ASP A 240 26.86 3.95 0.38
CA ASP A 240 27.79 3.99 1.50
C ASP A 240 27.00 4.25 2.81
N GLN A 241 27.33 3.49 3.84
CA GLN A 241 26.65 3.47 5.13
C GLN A 241 27.61 3.79 6.28
N ASP A 242 28.81 4.29 5.96
CA ASP A 242 29.72 4.81 6.97
C ASP A 242 29.06 5.93 7.78
N ILE A 243 29.14 5.81 9.12
CA ILE A 243 28.41 6.71 10.03
C ILE A 243 28.93 8.15 9.92
N GLU A 244 30.24 8.34 9.71
CA GLU A 244 30.81 9.69 9.60
C GLU A 244 30.41 10.35 8.29
N LEU A 245 30.36 9.59 7.18
CA LEU A 245 29.79 10.09 5.93
C LEU A 245 28.31 10.45 6.10
N LEU A 246 27.51 9.57 6.68
CA LEU A 246 26.09 9.82 6.94
C LEU A 246 25.88 11.10 7.77
N LYS A 247 26.74 11.32 8.78
CA LYS A 247 26.70 12.54 9.59
C LYS A 247 27.09 13.78 8.78
N LEU A 248 28.13 13.71 7.97
CA LEU A 248 28.54 14.79 7.08
C LEU A 248 27.41 15.18 6.11
N GLU A 249 26.71 14.20 5.57
CA GLU A 249 25.55 14.43 4.69
C GLU A 249 24.37 15.05 5.45
N ALA A 250 24.10 14.61 6.68
CA ALA A 250 23.09 15.24 7.53
C ALA A 250 23.43 16.70 7.85
N ASP A 251 24.70 17.00 8.12
CA ASP A 251 25.18 18.36 8.38
C ASP A 251 25.02 19.26 7.14
N LYS A 252 25.28 18.73 5.93
CA LYS A 252 25.05 19.44 4.65
C LYS A 252 23.56 19.70 4.38
N ILE A 253 22.69 18.72 4.65
CA ILE A 253 21.22 18.86 4.49
C ILE A 253 20.66 19.87 5.50
N GLY A 254 21.25 19.90 6.70
CA GLY A 254 20.84 20.72 7.82
C GLY A 254 19.68 20.10 8.62
N TYR A 255 19.75 20.20 9.94
CA TYR A 255 18.74 19.66 10.85
C TYR A 255 17.44 20.51 10.88
N PRO A 256 16.30 19.93 11.28
CA PRO A 256 16.08 18.51 11.55
C PRO A 256 16.15 17.65 10.28
N VAL A 257 16.66 16.43 10.43
CA VAL A 257 16.70 15.41 9.38
C VAL A 257 15.85 14.20 9.76
N LEU A 258 15.45 13.42 8.77
CA LEU A 258 14.67 12.21 8.89
C LEU A 258 15.49 11.02 8.38
N ILE A 259 15.82 10.11 9.28
CA ILE A 259 16.44 8.82 8.96
C ILE A 259 15.32 7.85 8.59
N LYS A 260 15.48 7.13 7.47
CA LYS A 260 14.54 6.11 7.00
C LYS A 260 15.28 4.85 6.56
N PRO A 261 14.75 3.65 6.86
CA PRO A 261 15.19 2.42 6.20
C PRO A 261 14.86 2.48 4.71
N THR A 262 15.77 1.99 3.86
CA THR A 262 15.56 1.90 2.40
C THR A 262 14.39 1.01 2.03
N HIS A 263 14.14 -0.03 2.82
CA HIS A 263 13.05 -1.00 2.63
C HIS A 263 11.97 -0.88 3.71
N GLY A 264 10.78 -1.42 3.43
CA GLY A 264 9.66 -1.48 4.38
C GLY A 264 8.75 -0.25 4.40
N GLY A 265 7.65 -0.34 5.15
CA GLY A 265 6.57 0.65 5.19
C GLY A 265 5.89 0.79 6.55
N GLY A 266 4.87 1.66 6.63
CA GLY A 266 4.09 1.88 7.86
C GLY A 266 4.83 2.65 8.96
N GLY A 267 5.89 3.37 8.60
CA GLY A 267 6.64 4.25 9.51
C GLY A 267 7.61 3.58 10.48
N LYS A 268 7.79 2.26 10.39
CA LYS A 268 8.77 1.51 11.18
C LYS A 268 10.20 1.91 10.81
N GLY A 269 11.07 2.04 11.80
CA GLY A 269 12.47 2.45 11.63
C GLY A 269 12.70 3.92 11.26
N MET A 270 11.66 4.74 11.09
CA MET A 270 11.82 6.18 10.80
C MET A 270 12.15 6.95 12.07
N ARG A 271 13.12 7.87 12.00
CA ARG A 271 13.53 8.68 13.17
C ARG A 271 13.81 10.13 12.77
N ILE A 272 13.23 11.06 13.51
CA ILE A 272 13.52 12.49 13.37
C ILE A 272 14.70 12.80 14.27
N VAL A 273 15.75 13.39 13.70
CA VAL A 273 16.95 13.83 14.42
C VAL A 273 16.99 15.34 14.42
N GLN A 274 17.00 15.95 15.60
CA GLN A 274 16.91 17.41 15.78
C GLN A 274 18.26 18.12 15.68
N GLY A 275 19.36 17.42 15.94
CA GLY A 275 20.70 17.99 15.93
C GLY A 275 21.80 16.92 15.84
N PRO A 276 23.06 17.36 15.68
CA PRO A 276 24.19 16.46 15.43
C PRO A 276 24.52 15.53 16.60
N ASP A 277 24.24 15.94 17.84
CA ASP A 277 24.57 15.19 19.04
C ASP A 277 23.82 13.85 19.13
N ASP A 278 22.58 13.81 18.64
CA ASP A 278 21.72 12.62 18.67
C ASP A 278 21.88 11.74 17.42
N PHE A 279 22.65 12.19 16.42
CA PHE A 279 22.63 11.59 15.09
C PHE A 279 23.18 10.16 15.05
N VAL A 280 24.37 9.96 15.64
CA VAL A 280 25.06 8.66 15.59
C VAL A 280 24.25 7.56 16.28
N ASP A 281 23.67 7.86 17.44
CA ASP A 281 22.85 6.89 18.17
C ASP A 281 21.53 6.62 17.45
N SER A 282 20.95 7.64 16.80
CA SER A 282 19.75 7.49 15.98
C SER A 282 20.00 6.58 14.77
N VAL A 283 21.14 6.72 14.08
CA VAL A 283 21.55 5.86 12.95
C VAL A 283 21.68 4.42 13.42
N ARG A 284 22.48 4.15 14.47
CA ARG A 284 22.69 2.79 14.99
C ARG A 284 21.38 2.12 15.41
N SER A 285 20.50 2.89 16.05
CA SER A 285 19.20 2.37 16.45
C SER A 285 18.29 2.07 15.25
N ALA A 286 18.31 2.91 14.21
CA ALA A 286 17.55 2.68 12.98
C ALA A 286 18.06 1.45 12.22
N GLN A 287 19.38 1.26 12.10
CA GLN A 287 19.99 0.09 11.46
C GLN A 287 19.55 -1.22 12.13
N ARG A 288 19.61 -1.28 13.46
CA ARG A 288 19.18 -2.47 14.22
C ARG A 288 17.71 -2.80 14.02
N GLU A 289 16.84 -1.80 14.03
CA GLU A 289 15.40 -1.99 13.82
C GLU A 289 15.10 -2.43 12.38
N ALA A 290 15.79 -1.85 11.40
CA ALA A 290 15.67 -2.20 9.99
C ALA A 290 16.11 -3.65 9.75
N ALA A 291 17.28 -4.05 10.30
CA ALA A 291 17.76 -5.43 10.23
C ALA A 291 16.76 -6.42 10.85
N ALA A 292 16.22 -6.11 12.04
CA ALA A 292 15.27 -6.97 12.72
C ALA A 292 13.91 -7.07 12.00
N SER A 293 13.47 -6.00 11.34
CA SER A 293 12.15 -5.92 10.73
C SER A 293 12.12 -6.38 9.27
N PHE A 294 13.20 -6.11 8.54
CA PHE A 294 13.26 -6.23 7.08
C PHE A 294 14.46 -7.05 6.58
N GLY A 295 15.38 -7.46 7.47
CA GLY A 295 16.60 -8.19 7.09
C GLY A 295 17.66 -7.34 6.39
N ILE A 296 17.46 -6.02 6.29
CA ILE A 296 18.34 -5.06 5.62
C ILE A 296 18.51 -3.86 6.56
N ASP A 297 19.74 -3.40 6.74
CA ASP A 297 20.11 -2.30 7.65
C ASP A 297 20.46 -0.99 6.94
N THR A 298 20.33 -0.93 5.61
CA THR A 298 20.64 0.28 4.85
C THR A 298 19.61 1.38 5.09
N LEU A 299 20.11 2.60 5.24
CA LEU A 299 19.35 3.79 5.56
C LEU A 299 19.53 4.88 4.49
N LEU A 300 18.58 5.80 4.47
CA LEU A 300 18.65 7.07 3.76
C LEU A 300 18.36 8.23 4.74
N ILE A 301 18.86 9.42 4.40
CA ILE A 301 18.69 10.65 5.18
C ILE A 301 17.98 11.67 4.31
N GLU A 302 16.92 12.27 4.82
CA GLU A 302 16.19 13.34 4.14
C GLU A 302 16.05 14.56 5.03
N LYS A 303 15.83 15.72 4.42
CA LYS A 303 15.35 16.87 5.15
C LYS A 303 13.99 16.56 5.79
N TYR A 304 13.86 16.81 7.09
CA TYR A 304 12.56 16.69 7.76
C TYR A 304 11.72 17.93 7.48
N ILE A 305 10.58 17.74 6.81
CA ILE A 305 9.58 18.78 6.60
C ILE A 305 8.65 18.79 7.82
N THR A 306 8.58 19.91 8.52
CA THR A 306 7.88 20.04 9.82
C THR A 306 6.36 20.19 9.68
N GLN A 307 5.90 20.87 8.63
CA GLN A 307 4.48 21.08 8.35
C GLN A 307 4.13 20.64 6.92
N PRO A 308 4.34 19.36 6.57
CA PRO A 308 4.06 18.87 5.23
C PRO A 308 2.55 18.67 5.04
N ARG A 309 2.10 18.86 3.80
CA ARG A 309 0.91 18.17 3.30
C ARG A 309 1.34 16.88 2.62
N HIS A 310 0.57 15.81 2.79
CA HIS A 310 0.79 14.55 2.09
C HIS A 310 -0.12 14.52 0.86
N ILE A 311 0.43 14.90 -0.29
CA ILE A 311 -0.28 14.87 -1.58
C ILE A 311 0.22 13.68 -2.39
N GLU A 312 -0.71 12.92 -2.97
CA GLU A 312 -0.39 11.80 -3.84
C GLU A 312 -1.18 11.87 -5.15
N VAL A 313 -0.60 11.39 -6.24
CA VAL A 313 -1.21 11.42 -7.58
C VAL A 313 -1.57 10.00 -8.02
N GLN A 314 -2.81 9.80 -8.45
CA GLN A 314 -3.22 8.53 -9.03
C GLN A 314 -2.75 8.45 -10.47
N VAL A 315 -2.01 7.39 -10.82
CA VAL A 315 -1.62 7.10 -12.21
C VAL A 315 -2.31 5.84 -12.72
N PHE A 316 -2.55 5.79 -14.04
CA PHE A 316 -3.00 4.61 -14.78
C PHE A 316 -2.16 4.48 -16.03
N CYS A 317 -1.71 3.25 -16.31
CA CYS A 317 -0.89 2.91 -17.45
C CYS A 317 -1.47 1.70 -18.17
N ASP A 318 -1.34 1.64 -19.49
CA ASP A 318 -1.67 0.45 -20.27
C ASP A 318 -0.41 -0.22 -20.86
N LYS A 319 -0.57 -1.35 -21.55
CA LYS A 319 0.56 -2.04 -22.17
C LYS A 319 1.02 -1.42 -23.50
N HIS A 320 0.43 -0.32 -23.92
CA HIS A 320 0.65 0.32 -25.22
C HIS A 320 1.42 1.64 -25.10
N GLY A 321 2.02 1.92 -23.94
CA GLY A 321 2.78 3.15 -23.71
C GLY A 321 1.92 4.35 -23.29
N ASN A 322 0.60 4.17 -23.08
CA ASN A 322 -0.26 5.24 -22.61
C ASN A 322 -0.21 5.33 -21.09
N ALA A 323 -0.24 6.57 -20.59
CA ALA A 323 -0.38 6.84 -19.17
C ALA A 323 -1.16 8.13 -18.96
N ILE A 324 -2.04 8.10 -17.95
CA ILE A 324 -2.84 9.23 -17.50
C ILE A 324 -2.73 9.36 -15.98
N HIS A 325 -3.06 10.54 -15.46
CA HIS A 325 -3.30 10.71 -14.04
C HIS A 325 -4.79 11.00 -13.78
N LEU A 326 -5.29 10.58 -12.62
CA LEU A 326 -6.65 10.83 -12.15
C LEU A 326 -6.61 11.81 -10.97
N TYR A 327 -6.01 12.96 -11.22
CA TYR A 327 -5.78 14.02 -10.22
C TYR A 327 -4.98 13.54 -9.00
N GLU A 328 -4.91 14.43 -8.00
CA GLU A 328 -4.27 14.23 -6.72
C GLU A 328 -5.28 14.00 -5.59
N ARG A 329 -4.78 13.43 -4.49
CA ARG A 329 -5.50 13.29 -3.23
C ARG A 329 -4.71 13.96 -2.11
N ASP A 330 -5.41 14.61 -1.19
CA ASP A 330 -4.84 15.02 0.08
C ASP A 330 -5.04 13.91 1.12
N CYS A 331 -3.94 13.42 1.67
CA CYS A 331 -3.90 12.40 2.71
C CYS A 331 -3.19 12.91 3.98
N SER A 332 -3.20 14.22 4.22
CA SER A 332 -2.47 14.87 5.31
C SER A 332 -3.07 14.58 6.69
N LEU A 333 -4.36 14.23 6.75
CA LEU A 333 -5.03 13.86 7.99
C LEU A 333 -4.62 12.45 8.43
N GLN A 334 -3.55 12.40 9.22
CA GLN A 334 -2.90 11.19 9.67
C GLN A 334 -2.84 11.11 11.19
N ARG A 335 -2.85 9.87 11.72
CA ARG A 335 -2.51 9.58 13.12
C ARG A 335 -1.37 8.58 13.15
N ARG A 336 -0.25 8.95 13.78
CA ARG A 336 0.97 8.11 13.84
C ARG A 336 1.42 7.61 12.45
N HIS A 337 1.47 8.53 11.47
CA HIS A 337 1.86 8.25 10.08
C HIS A 337 0.97 7.27 9.32
N GLN A 338 -0.28 7.09 9.77
CA GLN A 338 -1.31 6.34 9.03
C GLN A 338 -2.44 7.26 8.61
N LYS A 339 -2.88 7.13 7.35
CA LYS A 339 -3.97 7.92 6.77
C LYS A 339 -5.29 7.57 7.47
N ILE A 340 -6.08 8.60 7.76
CA ILE A 340 -7.38 8.48 8.45
C ILE A 340 -8.50 9.02 7.57
N ILE A 341 -8.26 10.18 6.94
CA ILE A 341 -9.17 10.81 5.99
C ILE A 341 -8.37 11.18 4.75
N GLU A 342 -8.89 10.81 3.59
CA GLU A 342 -8.41 11.23 2.29
C GLU A 342 -9.49 12.02 1.55
N GLU A 343 -9.11 13.08 0.85
CA GLU A 343 -10.01 13.90 0.04
C GLU A 343 -9.46 14.11 -1.36
N ALA A 344 -10.36 14.24 -2.34
CA ALA A 344 -10.03 14.35 -3.76
C ALA A 344 -11.01 15.30 -4.48
N PRO A 345 -10.53 16.24 -5.32
CA PRO A 345 -9.13 16.66 -5.42
C PRO A 345 -8.64 17.33 -4.12
N ALA A 346 -7.33 17.55 -3.99
CA ALA A 346 -6.78 18.19 -2.79
C ALA A 346 -7.26 19.65 -2.70
N PRO A 347 -7.81 20.09 -1.55
CA PRO A 347 -8.28 21.46 -1.40
C PRO A 347 -7.11 22.44 -1.44
N ASN A 348 -7.38 23.67 -1.89
CA ASN A 348 -6.40 24.76 -1.94
C ASN A 348 -5.11 24.41 -2.71
N VAL A 349 -5.18 23.44 -3.64
CA VAL A 349 -4.14 23.17 -4.64
C VAL A 349 -4.51 23.92 -5.92
N THR A 350 -3.61 24.80 -6.38
CA THR A 350 -3.82 25.60 -7.60
C THR A 350 -3.84 24.71 -8.84
N THR A 351 -4.47 25.19 -9.91
CA THR A 351 -4.56 24.46 -11.17
C THR A 351 -3.18 24.23 -11.77
N GLU A 352 -2.28 25.21 -11.67
CA GLU A 352 -0.91 25.14 -12.16
C GLU A 352 -0.11 24.08 -11.41
N PHE A 353 -0.20 24.06 -10.06
CA PHE A 353 0.51 23.06 -9.27
C PHE A 353 -0.06 21.66 -9.52
N ARG A 354 -1.38 21.53 -9.65
CA ARG A 354 -2.05 20.27 -10.00
C ARG A 354 -1.59 19.70 -11.35
N ALA A 355 -1.54 20.56 -12.37
CA ALA A 355 -1.04 20.16 -13.69
C ALA A 355 0.42 19.69 -13.58
N HIS A 356 1.27 20.46 -12.90
CA HIS A 356 2.68 20.13 -12.72
C HIS A 356 2.91 18.78 -12.02
N ILE A 357 2.26 18.52 -10.88
CA ILE A 357 2.41 17.23 -10.17
C ILE A 357 1.80 16.07 -10.97
N GLY A 358 0.73 16.32 -11.73
CA GLY A 358 0.10 15.32 -12.60
C GLY A 358 1.03 14.91 -13.74
N GLU A 359 1.62 15.87 -14.43
CA GLU A 359 2.59 15.66 -15.50
C GLU A 359 3.85 14.95 -14.99
N ALA A 360 4.37 15.36 -13.84
CA ALA A 360 5.53 14.72 -13.20
C ALA A 360 5.23 13.24 -12.87
N ALA A 361 4.04 12.94 -12.33
CA ALA A 361 3.63 11.57 -12.03
C ALA A 361 3.47 10.71 -13.29
N VAL A 362 2.90 11.25 -14.37
CA VAL A 362 2.78 10.55 -15.66
C VAL A 362 4.16 10.30 -16.29
N SER A 363 5.06 11.29 -16.24
CA SER A 363 6.44 11.14 -16.73
C SER A 363 7.16 10.00 -16.02
N ALA A 364 7.11 9.98 -14.68
CA ALA A 364 7.69 8.93 -13.88
C ALA A 364 7.05 7.55 -14.13
N ALA A 365 5.73 7.51 -14.30
CA ALA A 365 5.02 6.28 -14.63
C ALA A 365 5.45 5.72 -16.00
N LYS A 366 5.58 6.57 -17.03
CA LYS A 366 5.99 6.14 -18.37
C LYS A 366 7.41 5.58 -18.39
N GLY A 367 8.38 6.29 -17.82
CA GLY A 367 9.78 5.88 -17.89
C GLY A 367 10.11 4.57 -17.16
N HIS A 368 9.20 4.04 -16.33
CA HIS A 368 9.52 2.91 -15.45
C HIS A 368 8.46 1.80 -15.43
N LEU A 369 7.17 2.14 -15.51
CA LEU A 369 6.10 1.14 -15.57
C LEU A 369 5.91 0.57 -16.98
N LEU A 370 6.37 1.28 -18.03
CA LEU A 370 6.14 0.91 -19.43
C LEU A 370 7.40 0.39 -20.12
N ASP A 371 8.59 0.83 -19.71
CA ASP A 371 9.86 0.34 -20.27
C ASP A 371 10.15 -1.13 -19.91
N SER A 372 9.43 -1.69 -18.93
CA SER A 372 9.45 -3.13 -18.59
C SER A 372 8.63 -4.01 -19.54
N LEU A 373 7.96 -3.44 -20.55
CA LEU A 373 7.16 -4.16 -21.57
C LEU A 373 7.85 -4.26 -22.93
N CYS A 374 9.08 -3.75 -23.07
CA CYS A 374 9.88 -3.85 -24.29
C CYS A 374 10.69 -5.15 -24.38
#